data_AF-A0AB39D1N5-F1
#
_entry.id   AF-A0AB39D1N5-F1
#
_cell.length_a   1.000
_cell.length_b   1.000
_cell.length_c   1.000
_cell.angle_alpha   90.00
_cell.angle_beta   90.00
_cell.angle_gamma   90.00
#
_symmetry.space_group_name_H-M   'P 1'
#
loop_
_entity.id
_entity.type
_entity.pdbx_description
1 polymer ?
#
loop_
_entity_poly.entity_id
_entity_poly.type
_entity_poly.pdbx_seq_one_letter_code
_entity_poly.pdbx_strand_id
1 'polypeptide(L)'
;MSQAIAQLVTLTLNPKIARRIRRTKFRPPKPPRVKPEPKPKRPFPGRPPMPEEKWAQIRRLAEDQSLSNYQIAAIVGVAYSTVGRYRREHGLNRPRQGQSTA
;
A
#
# COMPACT_ATOMS: atom_id res chain seq x y z
N MET A 1 14.41 15.57 -75.77
CA MET A 1 13.48 16.08 -74.74
C MET A 1 13.26 15.02 -73.67
N SER A 2 14.12 14.93 -72.64
CA SER A 2 13.80 14.21 -71.39
C SER A 2 14.83 14.41 -70.26
N GLN A 3 15.54 15.54 -70.22
CA GLN A 3 16.40 15.90 -69.08
C GLN A 3 15.75 16.92 -68.12
N ALA A 4 14.51 17.34 -68.37
CA ALA A 4 13.86 18.43 -67.64
C ALA A 4 12.97 17.99 -66.45
N ILE A 5 12.70 16.69 -66.27
CA ILE A 5 11.75 16.23 -65.24
C ILE A 5 12.47 15.80 -63.95
N ALA A 6 13.76 15.44 -64.02
CA ALA A 6 14.54 15.04 -62.85
C ALA A 6 14.98 16.23 -61.96
N GLN A 7 14.82 17.48 -62.41
CA GLN A 7 15.21 18.66 -61.62
C GLN A 7 14.05 19.29 -60.83
N LEU A 8 12.82 18.78 -60.96
CA LEU A 8 11.62 19.40 -60.38
C LEU A 8 11.15 18.81 -59.05
N VAL A 9 11.86 17.81 -58.49
CA VAL A 9 11.58 17.26 -57.14
C VAL A 9 12.57 17.78 -56.09
N THR A 10 13.65 18.44 -56.51
CA THR A 10 14.66 19.05 -55.63
C THR A 10 14.40 20.52 -55.29
N LEU A 11 13.22 21.04 -55.62
CA LEU A 11 12.82 22.40 -55.24
C LEU A 11 11.89 22.38 -54.03
N THR A 12 12.49 22.74 -52.89
CA THR A 12 11.85 23.47 -51.78
C THR A 12 11.04 22.69 -50.73
N LEU A 13 11.58 21.59 -50.19
CA LEU A 13 11.39 21.42 -48.74
C LEU A 13 12.26 22.45 -48.03
N ASN A 14 11.65 23.60 -47.72
CA ASN A 14 12.26 24.66 -46.91
C ASN A 14 12.89 24.03 -45.65
N PRO A 15 14.20 24.19 -45.39
CA PRO A 15 14.89 23.51 -44.29
C PRO A 15 14.34 23.89 -42.92
N LYS A 16 13.59 25.00 -42.81
CA LYS A 16 12.86 25.38 -41.59
C LYS A 16 11.67 24.43 -41.29
N ILE A 17 10.98 23.92 -42.31
CA ILE A 17 9.86 22.97 -42.16
C ILE A 17 10.39 21.58 -41.78
N ALA A 18 11.48 21.13 -42.42
CA ALA A 18 12.13 19.86 -42.12
C ALA A 18 12.62 19.78 -40.65
N ARG A 19 13.05 20.91 -40.06
CA ARG A 19 13.44 21.00 -38.65
C ARG A 19 12.25 21.02 -37.68
N ARG A 20 11.08 21.49 -38.12
CA ARG A 20 9.87 21.59 -37.28
C ARG A 20 9.23 20.21 -37.04
N ILE A 21 9.30 19.32 -38.02
CA ILE A 21 8.79 17.94 -37.92
C ILE A 21 9.66 17.07 -37.00
N ARG A 22 10.98 17.34 -36.90
CA ARG A 22 11.92 16.58 -36.05
C ARG A 22 11.88 16.92 -34.56
N ARG A 23 11.09 17.92 -34.14
CA ARG A 23 11.06 18.43 -32.75
C ARG A 23 9.72 18.32 -32.05
N THR A 24 8.67 17.83 -32.69
CA THR A 24 7.56 17.24 -31.95
C THR A 24 8.03 15.87 -31.51
N LYS A 25 8.54 15.78 -30.27
CA LYS A 25 8.83 14.48 -29.64
C LYS A 25 7.50 13.72 -29.62
N PHE A 26 7.26 12.89 -30.63
CA PHE A 26 6.14 11.97 -30.62
C PHE A 26 6.36 11.08 -29.39
N ARG A 27 5.71 11.45 -28.30
CA ARG A 27 5.62 10.59 -27.13
C ARG A 27 4.50 9.64 -27.49
N PRO A 28 4.78 8.34 -27.73
CA PRO A 28 3.69 7.40 -27.86
C PRO A 28 2.79 7.52 -26.62
N PRO A 29 1.46 7.36 -26.76
CA PRO A 29 0.58 7.38 -25.62
C PRO A 29 1.09 6.36 -24.60
N LYS A 30 1.09 6.74 -23.32
CA LYS A 30 1.46 5.81 -22.25
C LYS A 30 0.53 4.60 -22.38
N PRO A 31 1.05 3.36 -22.40
CA PRO A 31 0.19 2.20 -22.46
C PRO A 31 -0.82 2.25 -21.29
N PRO A 32 -2.04 1.71 -21.48
CA PRO A 32 -3.00 1.64 -20.39
C PRO A 32 -2.33 0.95 -19.19
N ARG A 33 -2.54 1.50 -17.98
CA ARG A 33 -2.04 0.87 -16.76
C ARG A 33 -2.75 -0.48 -16.60
N VAL A 34 -2.15 -1.54 -17.11
CA VAL A 34 -2.53 -2.91 -16.76
C VAL A 34 -2.17 -3.06 -15.29
N LYS A 35 -3.19 -3.23 -14.43
CA LYS A 35 -2.95 -3.58 -13.03
C LYS A 35 -2.17 -4.89 -13.06
N PRO A 36 -0.97 -4.96 -12.47
CA PRO A 36 -0.27 -6.22 -12.39
C PRO A 36 -1.20 -7.23 -11.73
N GLU A 37 -1.20 -8.45 -12.24
CA GLU A 37 -1.94 -9.54 -11.59
C GLU A 37 -1.56 -9.57 -10.10
N PRO A 38 -2.53 -9.78 -9.20
CA PRO A 38 -2.22 -9.86 -7.78
C PRO A 38 -1.21 -10.99 -7.59
N LYS A 39 -0.02 -10.64 -7.07
CA LYS A 39 0.97 -11.65 -6.70
C LYS A 39 0.29 -12.70 -5.80
N PRO A 40 0.57 -14.00 -5.98
CA PRO A 40 0.02 -15.02 -5.10
C PRO A 40 0.37 -14.64 -3.67
N LYS A 41 -0.64 -14.56 -2.80
CA LYS A 41 -0.43 -14.32 -1.38
C LYS A 41 0.39 -15.49 -0.86
N ARG A 42 1.65 -15.24 -0.50
CA ARG A 42 2.41 -16.24 0.26
C ARG A 42 1.62 -16.53 1.54
N PRO A 43 1.49 -17.79 1.97
CA PRO A 43 0.94 -18.07 3.29
C PRO A 43 1.82 -17.30 4.29
N PHE A 44 1.22 -16.35 4.99
CA PHE A 44 1.93 -15.71 6.09
C PHE A 44 2.09 -16.79 7.15
N PRO A 45 3.33 -17.18 7.54
CA PRO A 45 3.50 -18.05 8.68
C PRO A 45 2.74 -17.36 9.83
N GLY A 46 1.82 -18.10 10.46
CA GLY A 46 1.07 -17.57 11.59
C GLY A 46 2.06 -16.95 12.58
N ARG A 47 1.72 -15.79 13.14
CA ARG A 47 2.57 -15.22 14.19
C ARG A 47 2.69 -16.28 15.29
N PRO A 48 3.90 -16.55 15.81
CA PRO A 48 4.04 -17.42 16.95
C PRO A 48 3.16 -16.90 18.10
N PRO A 49 2.63 -17.82 18.94
CA PRO A 49 1.93 -17.41 20.14
C PRO A 49 2.85 -16.55 21.02
N MET A 50 2.25 -15.62 21.76
CA MET A 50 2.97 -14.78 22.71
C MET A 50 3.53 -15.67 23.83
N PRO A 51 4.73 -15.35 24.36
CA PRO A 51 5.22 -16.03 25.56
C PRO A 51 4.20 -15.97 26.69
N GLU A 52 4.00 -17.10 27.38
CA GLU A 52 2.98 -17.27 28.43
C GLU A 52 3.12 -16.21 29.54
N GLU A 53 4.35 -15.86 29.93
CA GLU A 53 4.66 -14.84 30.93
C GLU A 53 4.04 -13.47 30.58
N LYS A 54 4.21 -13.03 29.33
CA LYS A 54 3.68 -11.74 28.86
C LYS A 54 2.17 -11.76 28.79
N TRP A 55 1.60 -12.89 28.38
CA TRP A 55 0.16 -13.06 28.30
C TRP A 55 -0.50 -13.02 29.69
N ALA A 56 0.05 -13.75 30.67
CA ALA A 56 -0.43 -13.71 32.05
C ALA A 56 -0.41 -12.28 32.63
N GLN A 57 0.63 -11.51 32.32
CA GLN A 57 0.72 -10.11 32.73
C GLN A 57 -0.36 -9.23 32.07
N ILE A 58 -0.61 -9.40 30.76
CA ILE A 58 -1.70 -8.69 30.06
C ILE A 58 -3.06 -9.00 30.69
N ARG A 59 -3.32 -10.28 30.98
CA ARG A 59 -4.59 -10.73 31.58
C ARG A 59 -4.80 -10.06 32.94
N ARG A 60 -3.81 -10.15 33.83
CA ARG A 60 -3.84 -9.53 35.16
C ARG A 60 -4.09 -8.03 35.09
N LEU A 61 -3.38 -7.31 34.23
CA LEU A 61 -3.53 -5.86 34.08
C LEU A 61 -4.88 -5.46 33.45
N ALA A 62 -5.45 -6.31 32.61
CA ALA A 62 -6.75 -6.09 31.99
C ALA A 62 -7.92 -6.34 32.97
N GLU A 63 -7.81 -7.38 33.81
CA GLU A 63 -8.84 -7.79 34.78
C GLU A 63 -8.76 -6.96 36.07
N ASP A 64 -7.61 -6.91 36.74
CA ASP A 64 -7.47 -6.32 38.08
C ASP A 64 -7.52 -4.79 38.05
N GLN A 65 -6.75 -4.20 37.12
CA GLN A 65 -6.51 -2.75 37.10
C GLN A 65 -7.32 -2.05 36.03
N SER A 66 -8.01 -2.81 35.18
CA SER A 66 -8.87 -2.25 34.14
C SER A 66 -8.07 -1.23 33.30
N LEU A 67 -6.84 -1.57 32.91
CA LEU A 67 -6.00 -0.64 32.17
C LEU A 67 -6.38 -0.57 30.69
N SER A 68 -6.07 0.57 30.08
CA SER A 68 -6.20 0.74 28.63
C SER A 68 -5.14 -0.09 27.90
N ASN A 69 -5.40 -0.44 26.64
CA ASN A 69 -4.43 -1.22 25.84
C ASN A 69 -3.09 -0.50 25.69
N TYR A 70 -3.08 0.84 25.68
CA TYR A 70 -1.86 1.64 25.62
C TYR A 70 -1.04 1.54 26.91
N GLN A 71 -1.69 1.60 28.07
CA GLN A 71 -1.01 1.44 29.37
C GLN A 71 -0.46 0.02 29.53
N ILE A 72 -1.25 -1.00 29.20
CA ILE A 72 -0.80 -2.39 29.25
C ILE A 72 0.40 -2.60 28.31
N ALA A 73 0.33 -2.05 27.09
CA ALA A 73 1.42 -2.12 26.13
C ALA A 73 2.72 -1.49 26.65
N ALA A 74 2.61 -0.32 27.29
CA ALA A 74 3.76 0.37 27.88
C ALA A 74 4.38 -0.44 29.04
N ILE A 75 3.57 -1.07 29.88
CA ILE A 75 4.03 -1.87 31.04
C ILE A 75 4.68 -3.18 30.59
N VAL A 76 4.05 -3.90 29.66
CA VAL A 76 4.48 -5.25 29.24
C VAL A 76 5.55 -5.19 28.13
N GLY A 77 5.76 -4.01 27.51
CA GLY A 77 6.71 -3.83 26.41
C GLY A 77 6.30 -4.58 25.14
N VAL A 78 5.00 -4.52 24.80
CA VAL A 78 4.43 -5.12 23.58
C VAL A 78 3.64 -4.08 22.80
N ALA A 79 3.45 -4.29 21.50
CA ALA A 79 2.65 -3.37 20.70
C ALA A 79 1.19 -3.33 21.19
N TYR A 80 0.60 -2.12 21.25
CA TYR A 80 -0.81 -1.88 21.58
C TYR A 80 -1.77 -2.77 20.76
N SER A 81 -1.48 -2.95 19.47
CA SER A 81 -2.28 -3.77 18.56
C SER A 81 -2.23 -5.25 18.94
N THR A 82 -1.11 -5.72 19.49
CA THR A 82 -0.97 -7.08 20.03
C THR A 82 -1.83 -7.25 21.26
N VAL A 83 -1.78 -6.32 22.22
CA VAL A 83 -2.66 -6.35 23.41
C VAL A 83 -4.12 -6.38 23.01
N GLY A 84 -4.53 -5.50 22.09
CA GLY A 84 -5.91 -5.44 21.60
C GLY A 84 -6.33 -6.68 20.81
N ARG A 85 -5.41 -7.37 20.14
CA ARG A 85 -5.68 -8.67 19.51
C ARG A 85 -5.95 -9.74 20.57
N TYR A 86 -5.04 -9.90 21.53
CA TYR A 86 -5.16 -10.92 22.59
C TYR A 86 -6.41 -10.71 23.45
N ARG A 87 -6.73 -9.47 23.83
CA ARG A 87 -7.98 -9.19 24.56
C ARG A 87 -9.22 -9.59 23.76
N ARG A 88 -9.24 -9.38 22.45
CA ARG A 88 -10.35 -9.79 21.58
C ARG A 88 -10.45 -11.30 21.45
N GLU A 89 -9.32 -11.98 21.25
CA GLU A 89 -9.26 -13.44 21.11
C GLU A 89 -9.66 -14.17 22.40
N HIS A 90 -9.42 -13.56 23.56
CA HIS A 90 -9.71 -14.13 24.88
C HIS A 90 -10.89 -13.49 25.62
N GLY A 91 -11.71 -12.66 24.95
CA GLY A 91 -12.93 -12.10 25.54
C GLY A 91 -12.73 -11.02 26.62
N LEU A 92 -11.51 -10.50 26.82
CA LEU A 92 -11.19 -9.45 27.80
C LEU A 92 -11.55 -8.03 27.31
N ASN A 93 -12.46 -7.89 26.36
CA ASN A 93 -12.88 -6.59 25.87
C ASN A 93 -13.72 -5.90 26.93
N ARG A 94 -13.39 -4.62 27.20
CA ARG A 94 -14.31 -3.77 27.95
C ARG A 94 -15.61 -3.62 27.16
N PRO A 95 -16.78 -3.64 27.82
CA PRO A 95 -18.03 -3.30 27.18
C PRO A 95 -17.86 -1.92 26.52
N ARG A 96 -18.25 -1.79 25.25
CA ARG A 96 -18.29 -0.48 24.61
C ARG A 96 -19.26 0.37 25.40
N GLN A 97 -18.79 1.48 25.98
CA GLN A 97 -19.63 2.50 26.57
C GLN A 97 -20.65 2.92 25.50
N GLY A 98 -21.90 2.45 25.62
CA GLY A 98 -22.92 2.56 24.57
C GLY A 98 -23.73 1.28 24.30
N GLN A 99 -23.29 0.12 24.79
CA GLN A 99 -24.14 -1.07 24.89
C GLN A 99 -24.76 -1.14 26.29
N SER A 100 -25.56 -0.14 26.64
CA SER A 100 -26.60 -0.29 27.67
C SER A 100 -27.75 -1.00 26.96
N THR A 101 -27.85 -2.31 27.09
CA THR A 101 -29.13 -2.99 26.82
C THR A 101 -30.12 -2.47 27.85
N ALA A 102 -31.17 -1.81 27.35
CA ALA A 102 -32.34 -1.39 28.10
C ALA A 102 -33.09 -2.60 28.69
#